data_AF-A0A9N9LEM6-F1
#
_entry.id   AF-A0A9N9LEM6-F1
#
_cell.length_a   1.000
_cell.length_b   1.000
_cell.length_c   1.000
_cell.angle_alpha   90.00
_cell.angle_beta   90.00
_cell.angle_gamma   90.00
#
_symmetry.space_group_name_H-M   'P 1'
#
loop_
_entity.id
_entity.type
_entity.pdbx_description
1 polymer ?
#
loop_
_entity_poly.entity_id
_entity_poly.type
_entity_poly.pdbx_seq_one_letter_code
_entity_poly.pdbx_strand_id
1 'polypeptide(L)' 'MESPHEHQQNLLLSRIITNVEKLNEAIMLLNKSLQDINIQNMNVELVAQMFKNYQSNVLFHLEGKPNVISESTSNLANVY' A
#
# COMPACT_ATOMS: atom_id res chain seq x y z
N MET A 1 -6.96 -34.42 -47.94
CA MET A 1 -8.15 -33.99 -47.19
C MET A 1 -7.81 -34.10 -45.73
N GLU A 2 -8.02 -33.03 -44.97
CA GLU A 2 -7.80 -32.98 -43.52
C GLU A 2 -8.71 -34.01 -42.82
N SER A 3 -8.20 -34.70 -41.81
CA SER A 3 -8.99 -35.72 -41.11
C SER A 3 -10.10 -35.04 -40.27
N PRO A 4 -11.30 -35.64 -40.14
CA PRO A 4 -12.36 -35.08 -39.30
C PRO A 4 -11.92 -34.78 -37.85
N HIS A 5 -10.99 -35.57 -37.30
CA HIS A 5 -10.40 -35.33 -35.98
C HIS A 5 -9.48 -34.10 -35.95
N GLU A 6 -8.71 -33.88 -37.01
CA GLU A 6 -7.80 -32.75 -37.16
C GLU A 6 -8.58 -31.44 -37.30
N HIS A 7 -9.66 -31.45 -38.10
CA HIS A 7 -10.59 -30.33 -38.19
C HIS A 7 -11.21 -29.97 -36.84
N GLN A 8 -11.63 -30.96 -36.06
CA GLN A 8 -12.20 -30.73 -34.72
C GLN A 8 -11.15 -30.17 -33.74
N GLN A 9 -9.90 -30.66 -33.79
CA GLN A 9 -8.81 -30.12 -32.99
C GLN A 9 -8.51 -28.66 -33.33
N ASN A 10 -8.51 -28.32 -34.62
CA ASN A 10 -8.28 -26.95 -35.09
C ASN A 10 -9.38 -25.98 -34.64
N LEU A 11 -10.64 -26.42 -34.61
CA LEU A 11 -11.75 -25.63 -34.05
C LEU A 11 -11.60 -25.40 -32.55
N LEU A 12 -11.20 -26.42 -31.79
CA LEU A 12 -10.96 -26.29 -30.35
C LEU A 12 -9.79 -25.34 -30.07
N LEU A 13 -8.70 -25.49 -30.82
CA LEU A 13 -7.52 -24.64 -30.68
C LEU A 13 -7.84 -23.18 -30.99
N SER A 14 -8.60 -22.92 -32.05
CA SER A 14 -9.07 -21.56 -32.38
C SER A 14 -9.85 -20.93 -31.22
N ARG A 15 -10.77 -21.69 -30.59
CA ARG A 15 -11.52 -21.20 -29.42
C ARG A 15 -10.62 -20.93 -28.22
N ILE A 16 -9.62 -21.79 -27.99
CA ILE A 16 -8.64 -21.60 -26.91
C ILE A 16 -7.87 -20.30 -27.14
N ILE A 17 -7.34 -20.09 -28.35
CA ILE A 17 -6.59 -18.89 -28.70
C ILE A 17 -7.45 -17.63 -28.50
N THR A 18 -8.67 -17.61 -29.04
CA THR A 18 -9.58 -16.47 -28.86
C THR A 18 -9.92 -16.19 -27.41
N ASN A 19 -10.07 -17.23 -26.58
CA ASN A 19 -10.32 -17.05 -25.15
C ASN A 19 -9.09 -16.50 -24.41
N VAL A 20 -7.88 -16.95 -24.78
CA VAL A 20 -6.62 -16.44 -24.22
C VAL A 20 -6.39 -14.98 -24.60
N GLU A 21 -6.70 -14.59 -25.83
CA GLU A 21 -6.64 -13.18 -26.27
C GLU A 21 -7.57 -12.29 -25.43
N LYS A 22 -8.83 -12.69 -25.26
CA LYS A 22 -9.79 -11.97 -24.40
C LYS A 22 -9.36 -11.89 -22.95
N LEU A 23 -8.76 -12.97 -22.42
CA LEU A 23 -8.20 -12.98 -21.08
C LEU A 23 -7.05 -11.96 -20.95
N ASN A 24 -6.15 -11.93 -21.93
CA ASN A 24 -5.05 -10.96 -21.94
C ASN A 24 -5.57 -9.52 -21.97
N GLU A 25 -6.58 -9.23 -22.78
CA GLU A 25 -7.24 -7.91 -22.81
C GLU A 25 -7.85 -7.54 -21.45
N ALA A 26 -8.56 -8.47 -20.82
CA ALA A 26 -9.14 -8.26 -19.49
C ALA A 26 -8.05 -8.02 -18.42
N ILE A 27 -6.93 -8.74 -18.48
CA ILE A 27 -5.79 -8.55 -17.57
C ILE A 27 -5.13 -7.18 -17.80
N MET A 28 -4.98 -6.73 -19.04
CA MET A 28 -4.46 -5.38 -19.31
C MET A 28 -5.35 -4.29 -18.70
N LEU A 29 -6.68 -4.42 -18.85
CA LEU A 29 -7.64 -3.50 -18.22
C LEU A 29 -7.59 -3.55 -16.69
N LEU A 30 -7.44 -4.75 -16.12
CA LEU A 30 -7.26 -4.92 -14.68
C LEU A 30 -6.00 -4.20 -14.18
N ASN A 31 -4.87 -4.39 -14.86
CA ASN A 31 -3.60 -3.75 -14.50
C ASN A 31 -3.71 -2.22 -14.54
N LYS A 32 -4.36 -1.67 -15.57
CA LYS A 32 -4.62 -0.23 -15.65
C LYS A 32 -5.48 0.25 -14.47
N SER A 33 -6.55 -0.48 -14.16
CA SER A 33 -7.45 -0.14 -13.04
C SER A 33 -6.72 -0.17 -11.70
N LEU A 34 -5.84 -1.15 -11.48
CA LEU A 34 -5.00 -1.23 -10.27
C LEU A 34 -4.00 -0.09 -10.19
N GLN A 35 -3.41 0.32 -11.32
CA GLN A 35 -2.51 1.47 -11.37
C GLN A 35 -3.25 2.77 -10.98
N ASP A 36 -4.46 2.97 -11.50
CA ASP A 36 -5.29 4.13 -11.18
C ASP A 36 -5.66 4.16 -9.68
N ILE A 37 -6.03 3.02 -9.10
CA ILE A 37 -6.28 2.87 -7.65
C ILE A 37 -5.02 3.20 -6.84
N ASN A 38 -3.86 2.70 -7.26
CA ASN A 38 -2.60 2.94 -6.56
C ASN A 38 -2.25 4.44 -6.53
N ILE A 39 -2.45 5.15 -7.65
CA ILE A 39 -2.27 6.60 -7.73
C ILE A 39 -3.20 7.32 -6.76
N GLN A 40 -4.47 6.93 -6.69
CA GLN A 40 -5.43 7.52 -5.76
C GLN A 40 -5.06 7.28 -4.28
N ASN A 41 -4.47 6.12 -3.97
CA ASN A 41 -4.04 5.79 -2.61
C ASN A 41 -2.83 6.60 -2.12
N MET A 42 -2.04 7.22 -3.01
CA MET A 42 -0.86 8.00 -2.60
C MET A 42 -1.21 9.17 -1.66
N ASN A 43 -2.36 9.82 -1.86
CA ASN A 43 -2.79 10.92 -0.99
C ASN A 43 -3.14 10.44 0.43
N VAL A 44 -3.75 9.26 0.53
CA VAL A 44 -4.10 8.63 1.81
C VAL A 44 -2.82 8.23 2.56
N GLU A 45 -1.86 7.65 1.84
CA GLU A 45 -0.54 7.30 2.38
C GLU A 45 0.19 8.53 2.92
N LEU A 46 0.19 9.64 2.18
CA LEU A 46 0.81 10.89 2.63
C LEU A 46 0.18 11.40 3.94
N VAL A 47 -1.15 11.45 4.00
CA VAL A 47 -1.86 11.90 5.22
C VAL A 47 -1.60 10.97 6.40
N ALA A 48 -1.57 9.66 6.17
CA ALA A 48 -1.25 8.68 7.20
C ALA A 48 0.18 8.89 7.75
N GLN A 49 1.15 9.16 6.89
CA GLN A 49 2.52 9.49 7.30
C GLN A 49 2.59 10.82 8.07
N MET A 50 1.86 11.85 7.63
CA MET A 50 1.77 13.12 8.35
C MET A 50 1.22 12.93 9.76
N PHE A 51 0.18 12.13 9.93
CA PHE A 51 -0.40 11.82 11.25
C PHE A 51 0.56 11.01 12.11
N LYS A 52 1.26 10.03 11.54
CA LYS A 52 2.29 9.26 12.25
C LYS A 52 3.42 10.18 12.75
N ASN A 53 3.87 11.11 11.93
CA ASN A 53 4.92 12.07 12.29
C ASN A 53 4.42 13.05 13.37
N TYR A 54 3.20 13.57 13.22
CA TYR A 54 2.59 14.42 14.23
C TYR A 54 2.46 13.70 15.58
N GLN A 55 1.94 12.48 15.59
CA GLN A 55 1.83 11.64 16.78
C GLN A 55 3.19 11.41 17.42
N SER A 56 4.20 11.05 16.63
CA SER A 56 5.58 10.83 17.12
C SER A 56 6.15 12.08 17.77
N ASN A 57 5.93 13.25 17.16
CA ASN A 57 6.37 14.52 17.73
C ASN A 57 5.64 14.86 19.03
N VAL A 58 4.32 14.67 19.08
CA VAL A 58 3.52 14.91 20.30
C VAL A 58 3.97 13.96 21.42
N LEU A 59 4.16 12.68 21.12
CA LEU A 59 4.66 11.67 22.05
C LEU A 59 6.03 12.07 22.61
N PHE A 60 6.97 12.43 21.74
CA PHE A 60 8.31 12.84 22.15
C PHE A 60 8.27 14.06 23.08
N HIS A 61 7.45 15.05 22.80
CA HIS A 61 7.39 16.27 23.60
C HIS A 61 6.57 16.12 24.90
N LEU A 62 5.56 15.24 24.92
CA LEU A 62 4.71 15.02 26.08
C LEU A 62 5.23 13.91 27.01
N GLU A 63 5.75 12.81 26.47
CA GLU A 63 6.34 11.71 27.24
C GLU A 63 7.83 11.91 27.53
N GLY A 64 8.52 12.74 26.74
CA GLY A 64 9.89 13.20 27.04
C GLY A 64 9.99 14.14 28.26
N LYS A 65 8.89 14.40 28.95
CA LYS A 65 8.87 14.98 30.30
C LYS A 65 8.10 14.02 31.22
N PRO A 66 8.84 13.14 31.93
CA PRO A 66 9.24 13.50 33.28
C PRO A 66 10.61 12.92 33.67
N ASN A 67 11.71 13.68 33.56
CA ASN A 67 12.88 13.44 34.43
C ASN A 67 13.81 14.65 34.67
N VAL A 68 13.34 15.90 34.53
CA VAL A 68 14.21 17.09 34.78
C VAL A 68 13.53 18.14 35.67
N ILE A 69 12.46 17.80 36.40
CA ILE A 69 11.85 18.71 37.38
C ILE A 69 11.66 18.06 38.76
N SER A 70 12.50 17.08 39.12
CA SER A 70 12.59 16.59 40.51
C SER A 70 13.99 16.69 41.14
N GLU A 71 15.02 17.10 40.39
CA GLU A 71 16.38 17.28 40.96
C GLU A 71 16.85 18.73 41.06
N SER A 72 16.13 19.70 40.50
CA SER A 72 16.56 21.12 40.54
C SER A 72 15.93 21.93 41.68
N THR A 73 14.99 21.38 42.44
CA THR A 73 14.33 22.08 43.57
C THR A 73 14.76 21.61 44.95
N SER A 74 15.62 20.59 45.06
CA SER A 74 16.09 20.06 46.35
C SER A 74 17.39 20.72 46.86
N ASN A 75 18.12 21.44 46.00
CA ASN A 75 19.40 22.08 46.36
C ASN A 75 19.31 23.54 46.80
N LEU A 76 18.11 24.15 46.82
CA LEU A 76 17.91 25.51 47.36
C LEU A 76 17.26 25.51 48.75
N ALA A 77 16.87 24.34 49.30
CA ALA A 77 16.28 24.23 50.63
C ALA A 77 17.31 23.96 51.76
N ASN A 78 18.60 23.81 51.44
CA ASN A 78 19.68 23.55 52.41
C ASN A 78 20.66 24.73 52.59
N VAL A 79 20.28 25.94 52.20
CA VAL A 79 21.07 27.16 52.46
C VAL A 79 20.17 28.24 53.06
N TYR A 80 19.56 27.94 54.21
CA TYR A 80 19.23 28.89 55.29
C TYR A 80 19.12 28.13 56.61
#